data_AF-A0A2E7D6C2-F1
#
_entry.id   AF-A0A2E7D6C2-F1
#
_cell.length_a   1.000
_cell.length_b   1.000
_cell.length_c   1.000
_cell.angle_alpha   90.00
_cell.angle_beta   90.00
_cell.angle_gamma   90.00
#
_symmetry.space_group_name_H-M   'P 1'
#
loop_
_entity.id
_entity.type
_entity.pdbx_description
1 polymer ?
#
loop_
_entity_poly.entity_id
_entity_poly.type
_entity_poly.pdbx_seq_one_letter_code
_entity_poly.pdbx_strand_id
1 'polypeptide(L)'
;MIVIRDNYVFNTGRMCIGLGGDGTMCANNITRIKKDVWRPTVTGENATHGSSTNDNRAIEMRGWRWVVDGNDVSTPGKIADIYVNANRNSGPQPCRNVTIADNTTRSDGILIQGSPASKNVIRDNRHVGGKGRITNNAKAKLSGNKGC
;
A
#
# COMPACT_ATOMS: atom_id res chain seq x y z
N MET A 1 -0.05 -19.86 5.37
CA MET A 1 -0.46 -18.75 4.50
C MET A 1 -1.50 -17.95 5.24
N ILE A 2 -1.27 -16.66 5.49
CA ILE A 2 -2.26 -15.78 6.13
C ILE A 2 -3.13 -15.17 5.03
N VAL A 3 -4.43 -15.04 5.27
CA VAL A 3 -5.37 -14.48 4.29
C VAL A 3 -6.26 -13.45 4.98
N ILE A 4 -6.33 -12.24 4.43
CA ILE A 4 -7.26 -11.19 4.83
C ILE A 4 -8.08 -10.84 3.61
N ARG A 5 -9.37 -11.15 3.63
CA ARG A 5 -10.22 -10.98 2.46
C ARG A 5 -11.65 -10.61 2.75
N ASP A 6 -12.26 -9.95 1.77
CA ASP A 6 -13.68 -9.59 1.75
C ASP A 6 -14.12 -8.71 2.94
N ASN A 7 -13.22 -7.86 3.46
CA ASN A 7 -13.51 -6.96 4.57
C ASN A 7 -13.84 -5.54 4.09
N TYR A 8 -14.63 -4.82 4.88
CA TYR A 8 -14.75 -3.37 4.80
C TYR A 8 -14.07 -2.72 6.01
N VAL A 9 -13.00 -1.96 5.79
CA VAL A 9 -12.24 -1.30 6.85
C VAL A 9 -12.33 0.21 6.69
N PHE A 10 -13.01 0.87 7.63
CA PHE A 10 -13.04 2.33 7.73
C PHE A 10 -12.17 2.78 8.91
N ASN A 11 -11.28 3.74 8.67
CA ASN A 11 -10.32 4.19 9.69
C ASN A 11 -10.25 5.72 9.78
N THR A 12 -10.04 6.24 10.99
CA THR A 12 -9.73 7.65 11.26
C THR A 12 -8.26 7.85 11.65
N GLY A 13 -7.57 6.76 11.99
CA GLY A 13 -6.17 6.71 12.37
C GLY A 13 -5.22 6.67 11.17
N ARG A 14 -4.18 5.82 11.28
CA ARG A 14 -3.07 5.76 10.30
C ARG A 14 -3.31 4.74 9.20
N MET A 15 -3.21 3.46 9.52
CA MET A 15 -3.19 2.37 8.55
C MET A 15 -4.42 1.48 8.68
N CYS A 16 -5.01 1.06 7.55
CA CYS A 16 -6.12 0.11 7.57
C CYS A 16 -5.64 -1.34 7.71
N ILE A 17 -4.79 -1.80 6.79
CA ILE A 17 -4.25 -3.17 6.80
C ILE A 17 -2.73 -3.11 6.70
N GLY A 18 -2.05 -3.60 7.73
CA GLY A 18 -0.59 -3.66 7.80
C GLY A 18 -0.11 -5.08 7.98
N LEU A 19 0.81 -5.51 7.13
CA LEU A 19 1.29 -6.89 7.13
C LEU A 19 2.81 -6.97 7.09
N GLY A 20 3.34 -7.88 7.89
CA GLY A 20 4.75 -8.26 7.90
C GLY A 20 4.88 -9.77 7.89
N GLY A 21 6.06 -10.26 7.52
CA GLY A 21 6.34 -11.69 7.45
C GLY A 21 6.32 -12.24 6.04
N ASP A 22 5.83 -13.47 5.87
CA ASP A 22 6.02 -14.24 4.65
C ASP A 22 4.74 -14.98 4.25
N GLY A 23 4.35 -14.90 2.98
CA GLY A 23 3.29 -15.74 2.42
C GLY A 23 1.87 -15.34 2.85
N THR A 24 1.48 -14.09 2.58
CA THR A 24 0.14 -13.58 2.89
C THR A 24 -0.57 -13.06 1.64
N MET A 25 -1.89 -13.23 1.64
CA MET A 25 -2.80 -12.68 0.65
C MET A 25 -3.72 -11.63 1.30
N CYS A 26 -3.78 -10.45 0.71
CA CYS A 26 -4.72 -9.39 1.05
C CYS A 26 -5.62 -9.16 -0.16
N ALA A 27 -6.86 -9.63 -0.11
CA ALA A 27 -7.70 -9.70 -1.30
C ALA A 27 -9.13 -9.18 -1.13
N ASN A 28 -9.67 -8.51 -2.14
CA ASN A 28 -11.08 -8.09 -2.20
C ASN A 28 -11.54 -7.25 -0.98
N ASN A 29 -10.62 -6.54 -0.32
CA ASN A 29 -10.97 -5.67 0.78
C ASN A 29 -11.31 -4.28 0.24
N ILE A 30 -12.22 -3.59 0.94
CA ILE A 30 -12.49 -2.18 0.74
C ILE A 30 -11.92 -1.43 1.92
N THR A 31 -11.02 -0.48 1.67
CA THR A 31 -10.45 0.36 2.73
C THR A 31 -10.70 1.84 2.48
N ARG A 32 -11.11 2.55 3.53
CA ARG A 32 -11.40 3.98 3.49
C ARG A 32 -10.80 4.64 4.72
N ILE A 33 -10.06 5.73 4.52
CA ILE A 33 -9.56 6.55 5.61
C ILE A 33 -10.23 7.92 5.53
N LYS A 34 -10.82 8.37 6.65
CA LYS A 34 -11.47 9.68 6.72
C LYS A 34 -10.45 10.79 6.45
N LYS A 35 -10.82 11.71 5.56
CA LYS A 35 -10.06 12.94 5.24
C LYS A 35 -10.22 13.96 6.37
N ASP A 36 -9.24 14.84 6.49
CA ASP A 36 -9.29 16.03 7.36
C ASP A 36 -9.59 15.73 8.84
N VAL A 37 -9.14 14.56 9.30
CA VAL A 37 -9.18 14.18 10.72
C VAL A 37 -7.97 14.75 11.44
N TRP A 38 -8.21 15.46 12.54
CA TRP A 38 -7.16 15.84 13.48
C TRP A 38 -6.54 14.58 14.08
N ARG A 39 -5.23 14.39 13.82
CA ARG A 39 -4.47 13.25 14.34
C ARG A 39 -3.52 13.77 15.40
N PRO A 40 -3.66 13.41 16.67
CA PRO A 40 -2.73 13.86 17.69
C PRO A 40 -1.37 13.16 17.60
N THR A 41 -0.34 13.74 18.22
CA THR A 41 0.93 13.09 18.56
C THR A 41 0.70 12.05 19.66
N VAL A 42 1.75 11.28 20.01
CA VAL A 42 1.67 10.27 21.08
C VAL A 42 1.28 10.83 22.45
N THR A 43 1.46 12.13 22.68
CA THR A 43 1.05 12.81 23.92
C THR A 43 -0.41 13.25 23.90
N GLY A 44 -1.08 13.28 22.75
CA GLY A 44 -2.45 13.80 22.64
C GLY A 44 -2.53 15.33 22.45
N GLU A 45 -1.44 16.05 22.64
CA GLU A 45 -1.46 17.51 22.82
C GLU A 45 -1.27 18.29 21.51
N ASN A 46 -0.58 17.70 20.53
CA ASN A 46 -0.19 18.36 19.29
C ASN A 46 -0.70 17.62 18.06
N ALA A 47 -0.90 18.32 16.95
CA ALA A 47 -1.19 17.66 15.68
C ALA A 47 0.06 16.93 15.14
N THR A 48 -0.14 15.69 14.69
CA THR A 48 0.86 14.90 13.98
C THR A 48 1.24 15.58 12.65
N HIS A 49 2.54 15.64 12.35
CA HIS A 49 3.08 16.18 11.10
C HIS A 49 4.29 15.37 10.61
N GLY A 50 4.59 15.43 9.31
CA GLY A 50 5.76 14.78 8.72
C GLY A 50 5.67 13.25 8.70
N SER A 51 6.57 12.56 9.41
CA SER A 51 6.59 11.10 9.40
C SER A 51 5.32 10.47 9.99
N SER A 52 4.71 11.05 11.01
CA SER A 52 3.47 10.46 11.54
C SER A 52 2.27 10.57 10.59
N THR A 53 2.32 11.46 9.58
CA THR A 53 1.41 11.46 8.41
C THR A 53 1.87 10.48 7.31
N ASN A 54 3.14 10.08 7.31
CA ASN A 54 3.72 9.15 6.36
C ASN A 54 3.48 7.67 6.69
N ASP A 55 2.74 7.34 7.74
CA ASP A 55 2.27 5.97 8.05
C ASP A 55 0.83 5.72 7.58
N ASN A 56 0.21 6.71 6.91
CA ASN A 56 -1.13 6.55 6.37
C ASN A 56 -1.09 5.67 5.12
N ARG A 57 -1.43 4.38 5.27
CA ARG A 57 -1.54 3.44 4.15
C ARG A 57 -2.90 2.76 4.17
N ALA A 58 -3.50 2.68 3.00
CA ALA A 58 -4.69 1.87 2.82
C ALA A 58 -4.30 0.39 2.98
N ILE A 59 -3.21 -0.05 2.33
CA ILE A 59 -2.56 -1.35 2.56
C ILE A 59 -1.03 -1.17 2.60
N GLU A 60 -0.39 -1.69 3.64
CA GLU A 60 1.09 -1.76 3.74
C GLU A 60 1.57 -3.21 3.86
N MET A 61 2.66 -3.52 3.15
CA MET A 61 3.36 -4.80 3.26
C MET A 61 4.87 -4.61 3.35
N ARG A 62 5.51 -5.38 4.25
CA ARG A 62 6.97 -5.45 4.39
C ARG A 62 7.44 -6.91 4.31
N GLY A 63 8.25 -7.24 3.29
CA GLY A 63 8.83 -8.58 3.12
C GLY A 63 8.76 -9.11 1.68
N TRP A 64 8.57 -10.43 1.53
CA TRP A 64 8.48 -11.13 0.25
C TRP A 64 7.31 -12.13 0.17
N ARG A 65 6.99 -12.63 -1.04
CA ARG A 65 5.91 -13.60 -1.31
C ARG A 65 4.51 -13.11 -0.91
N TRP A 66 4.12 -11.97 -1.45
CA TRP A 66 2.85 -11.31 -1.15
C TRP A 66 1.91 -11.28 -2.34
N VAL A 67 0.61 -11.34 -2.07
CA VAL A 67 -0.44 -11.13 -3.05
C VAL A 67 -1.38 -10.02 -2.55
N VAL A 68 -1.48 -8.93 -3.30
CA VAL A 68 -2.44 -7.84 -3.10
C VAL A 68 -3.37 -7.85 -4.29
N ASP A 69 -4.60 -8.31 -4.11
CA ASP A 69 -5.47 -8.67 -5.24
C ASP A 69 -6.90 -8.11 -5.09
N GLY A 70 -7.46 -7.49 -6.12
CA GLY A 70 -8.88 -7.14 -6.12
C GLY A 70 -9.34 -6.11 -5.08
N ASN A 71 -8.44 -5.41 -4.38
CA ASN A 71 -8.83 -4.47 -3.32
C ASN A 71 -9.28 -3.12 -3.90
N ASP A 72 -10.27 -2.47 -3.28
CA ASP A 72 -10.68 -1.09 -3.58
C ASP A 72 -10.27 -0.17 -2.43
N VAL A 73 -9.27 0.67 -2.65
CA VAL A 73 -8.53 1.34 -1.59
C VAL A 73 -8.41 2.85 -1.80
N SER A 74 -8.41 3.59 -0.70
CA SER A 74 -8.15 5.05 -0.72
C SER A 74 -7.49 5.52 0.58
N THR A 75 -6.43 6.32 0.47
CA THR A 75 -5.75 7.00 1.59
C THR A 75 -5.76 8.53 1.42
N PRO A 76 -5.87 9.35 2.47
CA PRO A 76 -5.67 10.78 2.37
C PRO A 76 -4.19 11.13 2.17
N GLY A 77 -3.93 12.26 1.51
CA GLY A 77 -2.59 12.83 1.35
C GLY A 77 -1.99 12.63 -0.03
N LYS A 78 -0.66 12.62 -0.10
CA LYS A 78 0.16 12.42 -1.32
C LYS A 78 0.95 11.10 -1.24
N ILE A 79 0.30 10.03 -0.77
CA ILE A 79 0.95 8.75 -0.45
C ILE A 79 0.22 7.62 -1.15
N ALA A 80 0.97 6.65 -1.68
CA ALA A 80 0.41 5.50 -2.39
C ALA A 80 -0.63 4.75 -1.53
N ASP A 81 -1.72 4.34 -2.16
CA ASP A 81 -2.79 3.57 -1.51
C ASP A 81 -2.28 2.17 -1.13
N ILE A 82 -1.58 1.52 -2.07
CA ILE A 82 -0.91 0.23 -1.87
C ILE A 82 0.58 0.49 -1.77
N TYR A 83 1.16 0.10 -0.64
CA TYR A 83 2.55 0.39 -0.32
C TYR A 83 3.31 -0.88 0.07
N VAL A 84 3.98 -1.47 -0.92
CA VAL A 84 4.86 -2.61 -0.71
C VAL A 84 6.30 -2.09 -0.56
N ASN A 85 6.80 -2.06 0.67
CA ASN A 85 8.10 -1.48 0.97
C ASN A 85 8.97 -2.42 1.80
N ALA A 86 9.99 -2.99 1.16
CA ALA A 86 11.02 -3.77 1.84
C ALA A 86 12.14 -2.88 2.42
N ASN A 87 12.34 -1.65 1.95
CA ASN A 87 13.41 -0.78 2.46
C ASN A 87 13.22 -0.46 3.94
N ARG A 88 14.33 -0.49 4.68
CA ARG A 88 14.41 -0.13 6.10
C ARG A 88 15.33 1.07 6.27
N ASN A 89 15.32 1.67 7.46
CA ASN A 89 16.27 2.74 7.81
C ASN A 89 17.73 2.27 7.71
N SER A 90 17.97 0.97 7.91
CA SER A 90 19.28 0.33 7.73
C SER A 90 19.64 0.02 6.28
N GLY A 91 18.77 0.36 5.32
CA GLY A 91 19.01 0.18 3.88
C GLY A 91 17.97 -0.69 3.17
N PRO A 92 18.14 -0.87 1.85
CA PRO A 92 17.26 -1.71 1.04
C PRO A 92 17.26 -3.16 1.52
N GLN A 93 16.11 -3.83 1.42
CA GLN A 93 15.97 -5.26 1.69
C GLN A 93 15.33 -5.97 0.49
N PRO A 94 15.49 -7.30 0.38
CA PRO A 94 14.94 -8.04 -0.74
C PRO A 94 13.42 -7.88 -0.89
N CYS A 95 12.96 -7.59 -2.11
CA CYS A 95 11.55 -7.57 -2.47
C CYS A 95 11.32 -8.56 -3.62
N ARG A 96 10.75 -9.73 -3.31
CA ARG A 96 10.64 -10.83 -4.28
C ARG A 96 9.29 -11.53 -4.22
N ASN A 97 8.86 -12.06 -5.37
CA ASN A 97 7.60 -12.80 -5.51
C ASN A 97 6.37 -12.01 -5.03
N VAL A 98 6.32 -10.71 -5.31
CA VAL A 98 5.16 -9.86 -4.99
C VAL A 98 4.24 -9.78 -6.21
N THR A 99 2.95 -10.01 -6.02
CA THR A 99 1.92 -9.75 -7.02
C THR A 99 0.99 -8.66 -6.51
N ILE A 100 0.83 -7.59 -7.29
CA ILE A 100 -0.18 -6.55 -7.07
C ILE A 100 -1.09 -6.57 -8.29
N ALA A 101 -2.28 -7.14 -8.15
CA ALA A 101 -3.16 -7.41 -9.28
C ALA A 101 -4.58 -6.91 -9.05
N ASP A 102 -5.23 -6.45 -10.12
CA ASP A 102 -6.68 -6.24 -10.14
C ASP A 102 -7.22 -5.27 -9.06
N ASN A 103 -6.37 -4.41 -8.48
CA ASN A 103 -6.78 -3.47 -7.44
C ASN A 103 -7.30 -2.16 -8.04
N THR A 104 -8.26 -1.53 -7.36
CA THR A 104 -8.70 -0.15 -7.60
C THR A 104 -8.07 0.78 -6.57
N THR A 105 -7.20 1.69 -7.03
CA THR A 105 -6.63 2.77 -6.22
C THR A 105 -7.35 4.09 -6.51
N ARG A 106 -7.43 5.00 -5.54
CA ARG A 106 -8.25 6.23 -5.64
C ARG A 106 -7.55 7.51 -5.18
N SER A 107 -6.31 7.40 -4.68
CA SER A 107 -5.51 8.54 -4.22
C SER A 107 -4.21 8.68 -5.01
N ASP A 108 -3.07 8.13 -4.56
CA ASP A 108 -1.78 8.27 -5.26
C ASP A 108 -1.24 6.96 -5.86
N GLY A 109 -2.07 5.92 -5.96
CA GLY A 109 -1.73 4.72 -6.71
C GLY A 109 -0.92 3.70 -5.92
N ILE A 110 0.16 3.19 -6.52
CA ILE A 110 0.89 2.01 -6.03
C ILE A 110 2.36 2.33 -5.90
N LEU A 111 2.98 1.86 -4.81
CA LEU A 111 4.43 1.83 -4.67
C LEU A 111 4.90 0.41 -4.38
N ILE A 112 5.95 0.00 -5.10
CA ILE A 112 6.75 -1.19 -4.78
C ILE A 112 8.23 -0.81 -4.71
N GLN A 113 8.91 -1.14 -3.61
CA GLN A 113 10.34 -0.88 -3.47
C GLN A 113 11.08 -1.91 -2.61
N GLY A 114 12.33 -2.16 -2.97
CA GLY A 114 13.23 -3.11 -2.34
C GLY A 114 14.37 -3.49 -3.27
N SER A 115 15.49 -3.93 -2.71
CA SER A 115 16.63 -4.44 -3.46
C SER A 115 17.41 -5.45 -2.60
N PRO A 116 17.85 -6.60 -3.16
CA PRO A 116 17.60 -7.06 -4.53
C PRO A 116 16.13 -7.40 -4.80
N ALA A 117 15.68 -7.19 -6.05
CA ALA A 117 14.30 -7.45 -6.43
C ALA A 117 14.17 -8.48 -7.55
N SER A 118 13.19 -9.38 -7.45
CA SER A 118 12.95 -10.40 -8.47
C SER A 118 11.53 -10.95 -8.45
N LYS A 119 11.03 -11.39 -9.62
CA LYS A 119 9.74 -12.09 -9.76
C LYS A 119 8.54 -11.28 -9.21
N ASN A 120 8.60 -9.96 -9.29
CA ASN A 120 7.49 -9.09 -8.91
C ASN A 120 6.63 -8.75 -10.14
N VAL A 121 5.31 -8.65 -9.95
CA VAL A 121 4.35 -8.34 -11.00
C VAL A 121 3.35 -7.30 -10.49
N ILE A 122 3.08 -6.28 -11.30
CA ILE A 122 1.97 -5.34 -11.09
C ILE A 122 1.12 -5.37 -12.35
N ARG A 123 -0.09 -5.92 -12.27
CA ARG A 123 -0.94 -6.08 -13.44
C ARG A 123 -2.39 -5.72 -13.20
N ASP A 124 -3.06 -5.27 -14.25
CA ASP A 124 -4.52 -5.13 -14.29
C ASP A 124 -5.12 -4.22 -13.20
N ASN A 125 -4.29 -3.38 -12.55
CA ASN A 125 -4.75 -2.43 -11.56
C ASN A 125 -5.37 -1.21 -12.25
N ARG A 126 -6.40 -0.66 -11.64
CA ARG A 126 -7.06 0.57 -12.08
C ARG A 126 -6.82 1.67 -11.06
N HIS A 127 -6.51 2.86 -11.54
CA HIS A 127 -6.60 4.06 -10.73
C HIS A 127 -7.82 4.88 -11.15
N VAL A 128 -8.53 5.42 -10.16
CA VAL A 128 -9.68 6.30 -10.34
C VAL A 128 -9.35 7.64 -9.72
N GLY A 129 -9.18 8.67 -10.55
CA GLY A 129 -8.73 9.99 -10.13
C GLY A 129 -7.64 10.52 -11.04
N GLY A 130 -7.14 11.73 -10.76
CA GLY A 130 -6.25 12.45 -11.67
C GLY A 130 -4.74 12.35 -11.37
N LYS A 131 -4.31 11.64 -10.31
CA LYS A 131 -2.91 11.74 -9.82
C LYS A 131 -2.24 10.44 -9.41
N GLY A 132 -2.94 9.30 -9.43
CA GLY A 132 -2.34 8.03 -9.09
C GLY A 132 -1.26 7.62 -10.07
N ARG A 133 -0.19 7.03 -9.53
CA ARG A 133 0.89 6.48 -10.34
C ARG A 133 1.41 5.16 -9.80
N ILE A 134 2.03 4.35 -10.66
CA ILE A 134 2.86 3.22 -10.23
C ILE A 134 4.30 3.68 -10.04
N THR A 135 4.76 3.69 -8.78
CA THR A 135 6.17 3.88 -8.43
C THR A 135 6.85 2.52 -8.33
N ASN A 136 7.53 2.09 -9.40
CA ASN A 136 8.09 0.75 -9.57
C ASN A 136 9.61 0.68 -9.32
N ASN A 137 10.02 0.84 -8.06
CA ASN A 137 11.44 0.81 -7.69
C ASN A 137 11.99 -0.63 -7.51
N ALA A 138 11.11 -1.63 -7.44
CA ALA A 138 11.47 -3.05 -7.34
C ALA A 138 11.46 -3.79 -8.68
N LYS A 139 11.48 -3.06 -9.81
CA LYS A 139 11.55 -3.60 -11.18
C LYS A 139 10.51 -4.70 -11.46
N ALA A 140 9.29 -4.53 -10.95
CA ALA A 140 8.18 -5.43 -11.23
C ALA A 140 7.80 -5.40 -12.72
N LYS A 141 7.38 -6.53 -13.27
CA LYS A 141 6.79 -6.58 -14.61
C LYS A 141 5.43 -5.89 -14.59
N LEU A 142 5.21 -4.95 -15.52
CA LEU A 142 3.96 -4.20 -15.63
C LEU A 142 3.14 -4.69 -16.83
N SER A 143 1.83 -4.85 -16.67
CA SER A 143 0.90 -5.16 -17.78
C SER A 143 -0.54 -4.78 -17.44
N GLY A 144 -1.33 -4.30 -18.40
CA GLY A 144 -2.79 -4.13 -18.24
C GLY A 144 -3.27 -3.07 -17.23
N ASN A 145 -2.37 -2.34 -16.57
CA ASN A 145 -2.74 -1.29 -15.62
C ASN A 145 -3.33 -0.06 -16.33
N LYS A 146 -4.35 0.59 -15.73
CA LYS A 146 -5.10 1.70 -16.32
C LYS A 146 -5.19 2.91 -15.39
N GLY A 147 -4.83 4.09 -15.89
CA GLY A 147 -4.91 5.36 -15.13
C GLY A 147 -3.83 5.55 -14.06
N CYS A 148 -2.85 4.64 -14.01
CA CYS A 148 -1.74 4.62 -13.06
C CYS A 148 -0.40 4.88 -13.74
#